data_AF-G2HI67-F1
#
_entry.id   AF-G2HI67-F1
#
_cell.length_a   1.000
_cell.length_b   1.000
_cell.length_c   1.000
_cell.angle_alpha   90.00
_cell.angle_beta   90.00
_cell.angle_gamma   90.00
#
_symmetry.space_group_name_H-M   'P 1'
#
loop_
_entity.id
_entity.type
_entity.pdbx_description
1 polymer ?
#
loop_
_entity_poly.entity_id
_entity_poly.type
_entity_poly.pdbx_seq_one_letter_code
_entity_poly.pdbx_strand_id
1 'polypeptide(L)'
;MTRGCFCGSTRRTSMGLREADVMADRVPRCPVCTGVVKPDIVFFGEPLPQRFLLHVVDFPMADLLLILGTSLEVEPFASLTEAVRSSVPRLLINRDLVGPLAWHPRSRDVAQLGDVVHGVERLVELLGWTEEMRDLVRRETGKLDGPDK
;
A
#
# COMPACT_ATOMS: atom_id res chain seq x y z
N MET A 1 29.97 -18.93 21.58
CA MET A 1 30.34 -18.49 20.23
C MET A 1 29.12 -18.56 19.33
N THR A 2 28.51 -17.42 19.02
CA THR A 2 27.59 -17.22 17.87
C THR A 2 27.38 -15.71 17.70
N ARG A 3 28.36 -15.04 17.08
CA ARG A 3 28.23 -13.64 16.61
C ARG A 3 27.49 -13.65 15.27
N GLY A 4 26.16 -13.77 15.29
CA GLY A 4 25.34 -13.73 14.08
C GLY A 4 24.90 -12.30 13.74
N CYS A 5 25.64 -11.58 12.91
CA CYS A 5 25.20 -10.29 12.36
C CYS A 5 24.74 -10.51 10.91
N PHE A 6 23.44 -10.34 10.64
CA PHE A 6 22.88 -10.60 9.31
C PHE A 6 22.68 -9.30 8.54
N CYS A 7 23.71 -8.96 7.77
CA CYS A 7 23.59 -8.16 6.57
C CYS A 7 22.85 -9.02 5.53
N GLY A 8 21.55 -8.78 5.33
CA GLY A 8 20.78 -9.31 4.18
C GLY A 8 19.68 -10.35 4.45
N SER A 9 19.54 -10.97 5.62
CA SER A 9 18.42 -11.93 5.84
C SER A 9 17.93 -12.19 7.27
N THR A 10 18.34 -11.41 8.28
CA THR A 10 17.73 -11.51 9.62
C THR A 10 17.28 -10.12 10.07
N ARG A 11 15.95 -9.93 10.11
CA ARG A 11 15.26 -8.74 10.58
C ARG A 11 15.59 -8.47 12.05
N ARG A 12 16.67 -7.74 12.32
CA ARG A 12 16.83 -7.03 13.60
C ARG A 12 16.17 -5.67 13.44
N THR A 13 14.97 -5.56 13.99
CA THR A 13 14.07 -4.39 13.97
C THR A 13 14.55 -3.20 14.80
N SER A 14 15.79 -3.15 15.27
CA SER A 14 16.21 -2.16 16.28
C SER A 14 17.40 -1.28 15.89
N MET A 15 17.93 -1.38 14.68
CA MET A 15 18.97 -0.46 14.20
C MET A 15 18.46 0.28 12.97
N GLY A 16 17.66 1.31 13.25
CA GLY A 16 16.98 2.11 12.26
C GLY A 16 17.95 2.72 11.25
N LEU A 17 17.44 2.89 10.03
CA LEU A 17 18.03 3.76 9.02
C LEU A 17 18.38 5.10 9.67
N ARG A 18 19.62 5.58 9.52
CA ARG A 18 19.98 6.91 9.99
C ARG A 18 19.45 7.92 8.98
N GLU A 19 18.33 8.56 9.29
CA GLU A 19 17.76 9.64 8.47
C GLU A 19 18.82 10.70 8.13
N ALA A 20 19.70 11.04 9.08
CA ALA A 20 20.80 11.98 8.87
C ALA A 20 21.82 11.57 7.79
N ASP A 21 21.99 10.27 7.52
CA ASP A 21 22.84 9.82 6.42
C ASP A 21 22.10 9.95 5.09
N VAL A 22 20.82 9.59 5.05
CA VAL A 22 19.96 9.75 3.85
C VAL A 22 19.85 11.22 3.45
N MET A 23 19.57 12.11 4.41
CA MET A 23 19.41 13.55 4.18
C MET A 23 20.72 14.26 3.80
N ALA A 24 21.86 13.61 4.02
CA ALA A 24 23.17 14.13 3.67
C ALA A 24 23.81 13.36 2.49
N ASP A 25 22.99 12.66 1.71
CA ASP A 25 23.40 11.89 0.52
C ASP A 25 24.50 10.84 0.80
N ARG A 26 24.51 10.26 2.00
CA ARG A 26 25.43 9.19 2.41
C ARG A 26 24.73 7.84 2.47
N VAL A 27 25.42 6.80 2.02
CA VAL A 27 24.93 5.41 2.12
C VAL A 27 24.95 4.97 3.60
N PRO A 28 23.80 4.66 4.22
CA PRO A 28 23.75 4.27 5.62
C PRO A 28 24.43 2.92 5.82
N ARG A 29 25.33 2.85 6.81
CA ARG A 29 26.08 1.63 7.15
C ARG A 29 25.82 1.19 8.58
N CYS A 30 25.82 -0.13 8.79
CA CYS A 30 25.62 -0.71 10.10
C CYS A 30 26.83 -0.39 11.00
N PRO A 31 26.64 0.22 12.18
CA PRO A 31 27.75 0.53 13.09
C PRO A 31 28.42 -0.73 13.69
N VAL A 32 27.81 -1.92 13.54
CA VAL A 32 28.35 -3.18 14.06
C VAL A 32 29.12 -3.96 12.99
N CYS A 33 28.53 -4.19 11.81
CA CYS A 33 29.15 -5.00 10.75
C CYS A 33 29.61 -4.20 9.52
N THR A 34 29.41 -2.88 9.48
CA THR A 34 29.77 -1.97 8.37
C THR A 34 29.09 -2.23 7.02
N GLY A 35 28.21 -3.24 6.95
CA GLY A 35 27.37 -3.53 5.79
C GLY A 35 26.34 -2.43 5.51
N VAL A 36 25.83 -2.37 4.29
CA VAL A 36 24.80 -1.40 3.88
C VAL A 36 23.49 -1.70 4.61
N VAL A 37 22.86 -0.67 5.17
CA VAL A 37 21.54 -0.78 5.80
C VAL A 37 20.48 -0.51 4.74
N LYS A 38 19.65 -1.52 4.47
CA LYS A 38 18.49 -1.38 3.59
C LYS A 38 17.25 -1.05 4.43
N PRO A 39 16.43 -0.06 4.05
CA PRO A 39 15.12 0.13 4.67
C PRO A 39 14.24 -1.12 4.47
N ASP A 40 13.25 -1.31 5.35
CA ASP A 40 12.33 -2.46 5.30
C ASP A 40 11.27 -2.26 4.19
N ILE A 41 11.73 -2.21 2.95
CA ILE A 41 10.93 -2.16 1.72
C ILE A 41 11.25 -3.40 0.90
N VAL A 42 10.25 -3.94 0.20
CA VAL A 42 10.42 -5.15 -0.62
C VAL A 42 11.06 -4.77 -1.95
N PHE A 43 12.20 -5.38 -2.28
CA PHE A 43 12.81 -5.28 -3.60
C PHE A 43 12.31 -6.42 -4.50
N PHE A 44 12.44 -6.26 -5.82
CA PHE A 44 12.14 -7.34 -6.75
C PHE A 44 12.94 -8.60 -6.44
N GLY A 45 12.26 -9.74 -6.39
CA GLY A 45 12.84 -11.04 -6.04
C GLY A 45 12.90 -11.32 -4.53
N GLU A 46 12.57 -10.36 -3.66
CA GLU A 46 12.45 -10.60 -2.23
C GLU A 46 11.07 -11.18 -1.86
N PRO A 47 11.00 -12.03 -0.81
CA PRO A 47 9.73 -12.53 -0.32
C PRO A 47 8.91 -11.40 0.29
N LEU A 48 7.59 -11.45 0.08
CA LEU A 48 6.67 -10.51 0.70
C LEU A 48 6.67 -10.66 2.24
N PRO A 49 6.32 -9.59 2.98
CA PRO A 49 6.18 -9.65 4.43
C PRO A 49 5.14 -10.69 4.83
N GLN A 50 5.35 -11.36 5.96
CA GLN A 50 4.43 -12.41 6.44
C GLN A 50 2.99 -11.89 6.62
N ARG A 51 2.83 -10.62 6.98
CA ARG A 51 1.53 -9.96 7.08
C ARG A 51 0.73 -9.97 5.77
N PHE A 52 1.41 -10.03 4.63
CA PHE A 52 0.75 -10.13 3.33
C PHE A 52 -0.11 -11.40 3.25
N LEU A 53 0.28 -12.49 3.90
CA LEU A 53 -0.45 -13.77 3.87
C LEU A 53 -1.86 -13.70 4.50
N LEU A 54 -2.17 -12.63 5.25
CA LEU A 54 -3.51 -12.42 5.80
C LEU A 54 -4.59 -12.28 4.70
N HIS A 55 -4.19 -11.93 3.47
CA HIS A 55 -5.11 -11.87 2.32
C HIS A 55 -5.89 -13.17 2.09
N VAL A 56 -5.33 -14.33 2.47
CA VAL A 56 -5.98 -15.64 2.33
C VAL A 56 -7.26 -15.73 3.16
N VAL A 57 -7.33 -15.02 4.29
CA VAL A 57 -8.52 -14.96 5.14
C VAL A 57 -9.39 -13.76 4.78
N ASP A 58 -8.78 -12.62 4.47
CA ASP A 58 -9.52 -11.37 4.23
C ASP A 58 -10.35 -11.40 2.94
N PHE A 59 -9.79 -11.91 1.84
CA PHE A 59 -10.44 -11.87 0.51
C PHE A 59 -11.70 -12.74 0.42
N PRO A 60 -11.72 -13.97 0.98
CA PRO A 60 -12.94 -14.75 1.05
C PRO A 60 -14.03 -14.12 1.92
N MET A 61 -13.69 -13.25 2.87
CA MET A 61 -14.64 -12.60 3.78
C MET A 61 -15.19 -11.29 3.23
N ALA A 62 -14.46 -10.61 2.34
CA ALA A 62 -14.85 -9.34 1.74
C ALA A 62 -16.23 -9.38 1.05
N ASP A 63 -16.98 -8.31 1.20
CA ASP A 63 -18.29 -8.06 0.56
C ASP A 63 -18.23 -6.99 -0.54
N LEU A 64 -17.18 -6.16 -0.53
CA LEU A 64 -16.84 -5.16 -1.55
C LEU A 64 -15.31 -5.06 -1.68
N LEU A 65 -14.79 -4.95 -2.91
CA LEU A 65 -13.38 -4.66 -3.17
C LEU A 65 -13.23 -3.26 -3.78
N LEU A 66 -12.53 -2.36 -3.09
CA LEU A 66 -12.14 -1.04 -3.61
C LEU A 66 -10.69 -1.08 -4.12
N ILE A 67 -10.49 -0.70 -5.37
CA ILE A 67 -9.17 -0.67 -6.03
C ILE A 67 -8.91 0.77 -6.46
N LEU A 68 -7.90 1.42 -5.87
CA LEU A 68 -7.64 2.85 -6.04
C LEU A 68 -6.19 3.07 -6.53
N GLY A 69 -6.02 3.82 -7.62
CA GLY A 69 -4.71 4.38 -8.01
C GLY A 69 -3.57 3.38 -8.25
N THR A 70 -3.84 2.27 -8.92
CA THR A 70 -2.83 1.22 -9.23
C THR A 70 -2.98 0.76 -10.68
N SER A 71 -1.86 0.42 -11.35
CA SER A 71 -1.87 -0.17 -12.70
C SER A 71 -2.15 -1.69 -12.70
N LEU A 72 -2.06 -2.34 -11.54
CA LEU A 72 -2.19 -3.79 -11.41
C LEU A 72 -1.24 -4.59 -12.33
N GLU A 73 0.00 -4.13 -12.49
CA GLU A 73 1.02 -4.79 -13.34
C GLU A 73 1.97 -5.70 -12.55
N VAL A 74 2.01 -5.58 -11.22
CA VAL A 74 2.98 -6.27 -10.37
C VAL A 74 2.30 -7.40 -9.59
N GLU A 75 2.80 -8.62 -9.79
CA GLU A 75 2.37 -9.77 -9.01
C GLU A 75 3.03 -9.83 -7.64
N PRO A 76 2.36 -10.40 -6.62
CA PRO A 76 1.04 -11.06 -6.65
C PRO A 76 -0.17 -10.11 -6.50
N PHE A 77 0.04 -8.78 -6.47
CA PHE A 77 -1.04 -7.82 -6.19
C PHE A 77 -2.09 -7.75 -7.29
N ALA A 78 -1.70 -7.90 -8.55
CA ALA A 78 -2.62 -7.93 -9.68
C ALA A 78 -3.63 -9.07 -9.54
N SER A 79 -3.13 -10.28 -9.28
CA SER A 79 -3.95 -11.49 -9.10
C SER A 79 -4.87 -11.45 -7.87
N LEU A 80 -4.53 -10.66 -6.83
CA LEU A 80 -5.41 -10.52 -5.65
C LEU A 80 -6.80 -10.02 -6.02
N THR A 81 -6.92 -9.18 -7.06
CA THR A 81 -8.23 -8.65 -7.49
C THR A 81 -9.20 -9.73 -7.96
N GLU A 82 -8.69 -10.93 -8.27
CA GLU A 82 -9.49 -12.09 -8.65
C GLU A 82 -9.80 -13.02 -7.47
N ALA A 83 -9.14 -12.85 -6.32
CA ALA A 83 -9.29 -13.71 -5.15
C ALA A 83 -10.59 -13.48 -4.35
N VAL A 84 -11.28 -12.36 -4.56
CA VAL A 84 -12.63 -12.16 -4.00
C VAL A 84 -13.66 -13.04 -4.71
N ARG A 85 -14.73 -13.43 -4.00
CA ARG A 85 -15.81 -14.25 -4.58
C ARG A 85 -16.43 -13.57 -5.81
N SER A 86 -16.94 -14.36 -6.76
CA SER A 86 -17.55 -13.82 -7.99
C SER A 86 -18.78 -12.93 -7.76
N SER A 87 -19.45 -13.09 -6.61
CA SER A 87 -20.58 -12.27 -6.20
C SER A 87 -20.18 -10.91 -5.59
N VAL A 88 -18.92 -10.72 -5.24
CA VAL A 88 -18.42 -9.49 -4.60
C VAL A 88 -18.23 -8.42 -5.68
N PRO A 89 -18.87 -7.25 -5.55
CA PRO A 89 -18.60 -6.13 -6.43
C PRO A 89 -17.15 -5.64 -6.31
N ARG A 90 -16.57 -5.22 -7.42
CA ARG A 90 -15.24 -4.60 -7.47
C ARG A 90 -15.38 -3.20 -8.04
N LEU A 91 -14.99 -2.17 -7.29
CA LEU A 91 -14.98 -0.79 -7.74
C LEU A 91 -13.53 -0.33 -7.98
N LEU A 92 -13.24 0.01 -9.23
CA LEU A 92 -12.00 0.66 -9.63
C LEU A 92 -12.20 2.18 -9.65
N ILE A 93 -11.37 2.91 -8.91
CA ILE A 93 -11.19 4.36 -9.09
C ILE A 93 -9.76 4.59 -9.54
N ASN A 94 -9.59 4.80 -10.84
CA ASN A 94 -8.28 4.92 -11.45
C ASN A 94 -8.36 5.77 -12.71
N ARG A 95 -7.21 6.26 -13.19
CA ARG A 95 -7.16 7.02 -14.45
C ARG A 95 -7.63 6.17 -15.64
N ASP A 96 -7.12 4.95 -15.70
CA ASP A 96 -7.32 4.03 -16.80
C ASP A 96 -7.96 2.73 -16.32
N LEU A 97 -8.67 2.04 -17.21
CA LEU A 97 -9.15 0.68 -16.97
C LEU A 97 -7.97 -0.29 -17.07
N VAL A 98 -7.71 -1.02 -15.99
CA VAL A 98 -6.47 -1.80 -15.82
C VAL A 98 -6.73 -3.13 -15.13
N GLY A 99 -5.72 -4.00 -15.15
CA GLY A 99 -5.77 -5.25 -14.41
C GLY A 99 -6.81 -6.23 -14.95
N PRO A 100 -7.12 -7.27 -14.16
CA PRO A 100 -8.21 -8.20 -14.44
C PRO A 100 -9.58 -7.53 -14.66
N LEU A 101 -9.76 -6.26 -14.29
CA LEU A 101 -11.00 -5.53 -14.58
C LEU A 101 -11.09 -5.11 -16.06
N ALA A 102 -9.96 -4.97 -16.76
CA ALA A 102 -9.91 -4.69 -18.20
C ALA A 102 -10.07 -5.97 -19.03
N TRP A 103 -9.36 -7.04 -18.68
CA TRP A 103 -9.30 -8.27 -19.50
C TRP A 103 -10.15 -9.45 -18.99
N HIS A 104 -10.56 -9.47 -17.72
CA HIS A 104 -11.48 -10.46 -17.13
C HIS A 104 -12.64 -9.80 -16.35
N PRO A 105 -13.46 -8.96 -17.01
CA PRO A 105 -14.53 -8.24 -16.34
C PRO A 105 -15.58 -9.20 -15.77
N ARG A 106 -16.07 -8.88 -14.57
CA ARG A 106 -17.19 -9.55 -13.90
C ARG A 106 -18.46 -8.71 -14.01
N SER A 107 -19.61 -9.34 -13.82
CA SER A 107 -20.92 -8.67 -13.92
C SER A 107 -21.14 -7.56 -12.88
N ARG A 108 -20.36 -7.54 -11.79
CA ARG A 108 -20.45 -6.57 -10.69
C ARG A 108 -19.23 -5.65 -10.61
N ASP A 109 -18.46 -5.55 -11.69
CA ASP A 109 -17.36 -4.60 -11.77
C ASP A 109 -17.89 -3.21 -12.14
N VAL A 110 -17.36 -2.20 -11.47
CA VAL A 110 -17.63 -0.79 -11.74
C VAL A 110 -16.29 -0.07 -11.88
N ALA A 111 -16.17 0.78 -12.90
CA ALA A 111 -14.99 1.62 -13.10
C ALA A 111 -15.39 3.10 -13.10
N GLN A 112 -14.86 3.85 -12.13
CA GLN A 112 -14.87 5.30 -12.07
C GLN A 112 -13.53 5.79 -12.63
N LEU A 113 -13.52 6.15 -13.92
CA LEU A 113 -12.31 6.59 -14.59
C LEU A 113 -12.04 8.08 -14.36
N GLY A 114 -10.77 8.43 -14.15
CA GLY A 114 -10.31 9.81 -14.02
C GLY A 114 -9.37 10.04 -12.84
N ASP A 115 -9.38 11.25 -12.31
CA ASP A 115 -8.60 11.59 -11.11
C ASP A 115 -9.13 10.85 -9.88
N VAL A 116 -8.22 10.32 -9.05
CA VAL A 116 -8.57 9.51 -7.89
C VAL A 116 -9.21 10.34 -6.79
N VAL A 117 -8.80 11.61 -6.61
CA VAL A 117 -9.40 12.49 -5.59
C VAL A 117 -10.84 12.77 -5.97
N HIS A 118 -11.09 13.19 -7.21
CA HIS A 118 -12.47 13.42 -7.68
C HIS A 118 -13.31 12.14 -7.60
N GLY A 119 -12.77 10.98 -7.96
CA GLY A 119 -13.50 9.71 -7.85
C GLY A 119 -13.88 9.36 -6.41
N VAL A 120 -12.97 9.59 -5.46
CA VAL A 120 -13.24 9.39 -4.01
C VAL A 120 -14.24 10.41 -3.49
N GLU A 121 -14.11 11.70 -3.85
CA GLU A 121 -15.05 12.75 -3.46
C GLU A 121 -16.47 12.44 -3.94
N ARG A 122 -16.63 11.95 -5.17
CA ARG A 122 -17.92 11.51 -5.70
C ARG A 122 -18.50 10.34 -4.90
N LEU A 123 -17.68 9.36 -4.51
CA LEU A 123 -18.13 8.25 -3.67
C LEU A 123 -18.58 8.75 -2.29
N VAL A 124 -17.80 9.65 -1.68
CA VAL A 124 -18.10 10.27 -0.38
C VAL A 124 -19.41 11.07 -0.43
N GLU A 125 -19.65 11.83 -1.50
CA GLU A 125 -20.90 12.56 -1.71
C GLU A 125 -22.11 11.62 -1.80
N LEU A 126 -22.00 10.55 -2.58
CA LEU A 126 -23.07 9.54 -2.71
C LEU A 126 -23.37 8.82 -1.39
N LEU A 127 -22.39 8.70 -0.51
CA LEU A 127 -22.54 8.12 0.83
C LEU A 127 -23.07 9.13 1.86
N GLY A 128 -23.15 10.43 1.51
CA GLY A 128 -23.53 11.50 2.43
C GLY A 128 -22.46 11.82 3.49
N TRP A 129 -21.19 11.51 3.21
CA TRP A 129 -20.07 11.66 4.15
C TRP A 129 -19.23 12.92 3.94
N THR A 130 -19.69 13.84 3.07
CA THR A 130 -18.90 15.00 2.63
C THR A 130 -18.38 15.85 3.78
N GLU A 131 -19.23 16.23 4.73
CA GLU A 131 -18.81 17.09 5.85
C GLU A 131 -17.89 16.35 6.82
N GLU A 132 -18.19 15.09 7.14
CA GLU A 132 -17.36 14.27 8.02
C GLU A 132 -15.96 14.05 7.43
N MET A 133 -15.87 13.78 6.12
CA MET A 133 -14.61 13.62 5.41
C MET A 133 -13.81 14.93 5.41
N ARG A 134 -14.46 16.08 5.17
CA ARG A 134 -13.81 17.41 5.21
C ARG A 134 -13.24 17.72 6.58
N ASP A 135 -14.00 17.45 7.64
CA ASP A 135 -13.56 17.68 9.02
C ASP A 135 -12.41 16.74 9.41
N LEU A 136 -12.46 15.47 9.01
CA LEU A 136 -11.38 14.52 9.21
C LEU A 136 -10.10 14.99 8.51
N VAL A 137 -10.17 15.33 7.22
CA VAL A 137 -9.01 15.80 6.45
C VAL A 137 -8.41 17.04 7.10
N ARG A 138 -9.23 18.05 7.43
CA ARG A 138 -8.78 19.29 8.09
C ARG A 138 -8.07 19.00 9.41
N ARG A 139 -8.64 18.11 10.23
CA ARG A 139 -8.08 17.78 11.55
C ARG A 139 -6.75 17.04 11.43
N GLU A 140 -6.62 16.09 10.50
CA GLU A 140 -5.41 15.28 10.38
C GLU A 140 -4.28 16.01 9.63
N THR A 141 -4.59 16.78 8.58
CA THR A 141 -3.56 17.57 7.89
C THR A 141 -3.04 18.73 8.76
N GLY A 142 -3.91 19.36 9.55
CA GLY A 142 -3.50 20.39 10.50
C GLY A 142 -2.52 19.89 11.58
N LYS A 143 -2.47 18.58 11.88
CA LYS A 143 -1.46 18.00 12.79
C LYS A 143 -0.08 17.91 12.13
N LEU A 144 -0.01 17.77 10.81
CA LEU A 144 1.24 17.62 10.06
C LEU A 144 1.97 18.96 9.87
N ASP A 145 1.23 20.08 9.95
CA ASP A 145 1.75 21.45 9.83
C ASP A 145 2.09 22.08 11.21
N GLY A 146 2.00 21.31 12.29
CA GLY A 146 2.35 21.74 13.65
C GLY A 146 3.86 21.93 13.86
N PRO A 147 4.28 22.69 14.90
CA PRO A 147 5.66 23.14 15.10
C PRO A 147 6.68 22.05 15.50
N ASP A 148 6.30 20.77 15.55
CA ASP A 148 7.17 19.65 15.94
C ASP A 148 7.94 19.03 14.74
N LYS A 149 8.33 19.86 13.77
CA LYS A 149 9.28 19.49 12.70
C LYS A 149 10.60 20.24 12.85
#